data_AF-A0A099GLN5-F1
#
_entry.id   AF-A0A099GLN5-F1
#
_cell.length_a   1.000
_cell.length_b   1.000
_cell.length_c   1.000
_cell.angle_alpha   90.00
_cell.angle_beta   90.00
_cell.angle_gamma   90.00
#
_symmetry.space_group_name_H-M   'P 1'
#
loop_
_entity.id
_entity.type
_entity.pdbx_description
1 polymer ?
#
loop_
_entity_poly.entity_id
_entity_poly.type
_entity_poly.pdbx_seq_one_letter_code
_entity_poly.pdbx_strand_id
1 'polypeptide(L)'
;MGRRGRPRKDEELTAQEFLKPVSISFLAKVLSKDRKTIEKRLQGLAPVATDDGSLAYNFAQAAERVFASQPAPGGRLTAAALANMKPDELPLLTQAIFWDGQKKRVEFRRAVNDLFRATDFQNALDEVVKVFRDGVLALNDQIPKTQRAGIPLQRVLDDLLMAVEDKATKAVRALNGQSVWAEYALMEEQAEAEADVHNEAAQADHKGEDDRPE
;
A
#
# COMPACT_ATOMS: atom_id res chain seq x y z
N MET A 1 -2.54 -15.71 62.65
CA MET A 1 -1.61 -14.79 61.95
C MET A 1 -0.96 -15.55 60.79
N GLY A 2 -1.45 -15.38 59.56
CA GLY A 2 -0.93 -16.05 58.38
C GLY A 2 0.38 -15.44 57.91
N ARG A 3 1.42 -16.26 57.72
CA ARG A 3 2.72 -15.84 57.21
C ARG A 3 2.56 -15.41 55.75
N ARG A 4 2.75 -14.12 55.45
CA ARG A 4 2.84 -13.60 54.08
C ARG A 4 4.11 -14.15 53.44
N GLY A 5 3.99 -15.22 52.67
CA GLY A 5 5.08 -15.76 51.88
C GLY A 5 5.54 -14.73 50.84
N ARG A 6 6.82 -14.35 50.86
CA ARG A 6 7.43 -13.63 49.74
C ARG A 6 7.30 -14.49 48.48
N PRO A 7 7.03 -13.91 47.30
CA PRO A 7 7.09 -14.67 46.05
C PRO A 7 8.52 -15.21 45.90
N ARG A 8 8.63 -16.53 45.67
CA ARG A 8 9.92 -17.20 45.46
C ARG A 8 10.57 -16.59 44.22
N LYS A 9 11.81 -16.13 44.40
CA LYS A 9 12.67 -15.62 43.34
C LYS A 9 13.25 -16.85 42.66
N ASP A 10 12.94 -16.98 41.38
CA ASP A 10 13.63 -17.88 40.44
C ASP A 10 13.36 -19.38 40.61
N GLU A 11 12.08 -19.78 40.70
CA GLU A 11 11.68 -21.15 40.38
C GLU A 11 11.55 -21.29 38.86
N GLU A 12 12.34 -22.20 38.29
CA GLU A 12 12.20 -22.65 36.91
C GLU A 12 10.76 -23.18 36.73
N LEU A 13 9.95 -22.45 35.96
CA LEU A 13 8.58 -22.80 35.64
C LEU A 13 8.56 -24.19 34.99
N THR A 14 8.15 -25.20 35.74
CA THR A 14 8.09 -26.58 35.23
C THR A 14 6.81 -26.81 34.45
N ALA A 15 6.85 -27.65 33.41
CA ALA A 15 5.68 -27.97 32.57
C ALA A 15 4.44 -28.42 33.37
N GLN A 16 4.65 -29.00 34.55
CA GLN A 16 3.59 -29.46 35.46
C GLN A 16 2.81 -28.31 36.13
N GLU A 17 3.39 -27.11 36.23
CA GLU A 17 2.70 -25.94 36.80
C GLU A 17 1.63 -25.38 35.86
N PHE A 18 1.80 -25.56 34.54
CA PHE A 18 0.85 -25.12 33.52
C PHE A 18 -0.41 -26.01 33.44
N LEU A 19 -0.34 -27.23 33.98
CA LEU A 19 -1.48 -28.14 34.07
C LEU A 19 -2.38 -27.87 35.28
N LYS A 20 -1.89 -27.12 36.27
CA LYS A 20 -2.65 -26.75 37.46
C LYS A 20 -3.45 -25.46 37.21
N PRO A 21 -4.54 -25.22 37.96
CA PRO A 21 -5.20 -23.91 37.95
C PRO A 21 -4.21 -22.82 38.36
N VAL A 22 -4.08 -21.78 37.55
CA VAL A 22 -3.10 -20.71 37.72
C VAL A 22 -3.76 -19.40 38.13
N SER A 23 -3.12 -18.66 39.03
CA SER A 23 -3.60 -17.35 39.47
C SER A 23 -3.34 -16.25 38.44
N ILE A 24 -4.07 -15.14 38.57
CA ILE A 24 -3.90 -13.95 37.71
C ILE A 24 -2.47 -13.40 37.80
N SER A 25 -1.84 -13.44 38.98
CA SER A 25 -0.45 -12.99 39.17
C SER A 25 0.55 -13.87 38.44
N PHE A 26 0.30 -15.18 38.38
CA PHE A 26 1.10 -16.11 37.59
C PHE A 26 0.96 -15.80 36.10
N LEU A 27 -0.28 -15.63 35.61
CA LEU A 27 -0.55 -15.26 34.22
C LEU A 27 0.11 -13.93 33.83
N ALA A 28 0.11 -12.93 34.72
CA ALA A 28 0.79 -11.66 34.50
C ALA A 28 2.29 -11.81 34.30
N LYS A 29 2.92 -12.66 35.11
CA LYS A 29 4.35 -12.94 35.05
C LYS A 29 4.73 -13.74 33.79
N VAL A 30 3.98 -14.80 33.48
CA VAL A 30 4.27 -15.66 32.33
C VAL A 30 3.99 -14.95 31.00
N LEU A 31 2.86 -14.23 30.90
CA LEU A 31 2.47 -13.56 29.66
C LEU A 31 3.10 -12.17 29.51
N SER A 32 3.93 -11.74 30.47
CA SER A 32 4.57 -10.40 30.50
C SER A 32 3.57 -9.26 30.28
N LYS A 33 2.40 -9.32 30.93
CA LYS A 33 1.33 -8.32 30.83
C LYS A 33 0.96 -7.77 32.19
N ASP A 34 0.48 -6.53 32.21
CA ASP A 34 -0.05 -5.92 33.43
C ASP A 34 -1.28 -6.70 33.93
N ARG A 35 -1.35 -6.85 35.26
CA ARG A 35 -2.42 -7.56 35.96
C ARG A 35 -3.80 -7.01 35.61
N LYS A 36 -3.93 -5.67 35.54
CA LYS A 36 -5.20 -5.00 35.16
C LYS A 36 -5.64 -5.38 33.74
N THR A 37 -4.67 -5.53 32.84
CA THR A 37 -4.94 -5.94 31.45
C THR A 37 -5.46 -7.37 31.42
N ILE A 38 -4.84 -8.28 32.17
CA ILE A 38 -5.29 -9.68 32.24
C ILE A 38 -6.67 -9.76 32.89
N GLU A 39 -6.92 -9.08 34.01
CA GLU A 39 -8.23 -9.04 34.66
C GLU A 39 -9.33 -8.58 33.69
N LYS A 40 -9.07 -7.50 32.93
CA LYS A 40 -10.00 -7.00 31.90
C LYS A 40 -10.24 -8.03 30.78
N ARG A 41 -9.20 -8.76 30.35
CA ARG A 41 -9.31 -9.75 29.26
C ARG A 41 -9.95 -11.06 29.68
N LEU A 42 -9.86 -11.40 30.97
CA LEU A 42 -10.50 -12.58 31.56
C LEU A 42 -11.94 -12.31 32.04
N GLN A 43 -12.46 -11.07 31.88
CA GLN A 43 -13.87 -10.77 32.16
C GLN A 43 -14.78 -11.67 31.32
N GLY A 44 -15.61 -12.47 31.99
CA GLY A 44 -16.53 -13.42 31.37
C GLY A 44 -16.02 -14.86 31.30
N LEU A 45 -14.76 -15.14 31.68
CA LEU A 45 -14.28 -16.52 31.86
C LEU A 45 -14.57 -16.98 33.30
N ALA A 46 -15.22 -18.14 33.45
CA ALA A 46 -15.49 -18.71 34.76
C ALA A 46 -14.19 -19.26 35.39
N PRO A 47 -13.88 -18.91 36.65
CA PRO A 47 -12.72 -19.47 37.35
C PRO A 47 -12.93 -20.96 37.60
N VAL A 48 -11.85 -21.75 37.47
CA VAL A 48 -11.87 -23.21 37.64
C VAL A 48 -11.75 -23.58 39.12
N ALA A 49 -10.99 -22.81 39.87
CA ALA A 49 -10.79 -23.01 41.30
C ALA A 49 -10.52 -21.67 41.99
N THR A 50 -10.56 -21.69 43.32
CA THR A 50 -10.07 -20.60 44.16
C THR A 50 -8.85 -21.11 44.90
N ASP A 51 -7.69 -20.54 44.63
CA ASP A 51 -6.43 -20.90 45.29
C ASP A 51 -6.00 -19.77 46.21
N ASP A 52 -5.86 -20.08 47.50
CA ASP A 52 -5.50 -19.14 48.58
C ASP A 52 -6.25 -17.80 48.56
N GLY A 53 -7.57 -17.86 48.29
CA GLY A 53 -8.46 -16.69 48.20
C GLY A 53 -8.36 -15.90 46.89
N SER A 54 -7.56 -16.36 45.93
CA SER A 54 -7.44 -15.78 44.58
C SER A 54 -8.11 -16.65 43.52
N LEU A 55 -8.68 -16.01 42.49
CA LEU A 55 -9.31 -16.72 41.38
C LEU A 55 -8.25 -17.42 40.53
N ALA A 56 -8.43 -18.73 40.31
CA ALA A 56 -7.54 -19.54 39.50
C ALA A 56 -8.24 -19.99 38.20
N TYR A 57 -7.50 -19.90 37.09
CA TYR A 57 -8.00 -20.18 35.75
C TYR A 57 -7.20 -21.32 35.13
N ASN A 58 -7.79 -22.01 34.15
CA ASN A 58 -7.03 -22.92 33.29
C ASN A 58 -6.08 -22.08 32.41
N PHE A 59 -4.79 -22.39 32.44
CA PHE A 59 -3.77 -21.62 31.72
C PHE A 59 -4.05 -21.54 30.21
N ALA A 60 -4.44 -22.65 29.57
CA ALA A 60 -4.67 -22.70 28.13
C ALA A 60 -5.84 -21.79 27.70
N GLN A 61 -6.96 -21.88 28.42
CA GLN A 61 -8.15 -21.06 28.15
C GLN A 61 -7.90 -19.58 28.45
N ALA A 62 -7.16 -19.29 29.53
CA ALA A 62 -6.78 -17.93 29.88
C ALA A 62 -5.83 -17.32 28.84
N ALA A 63 -4.83 -18.07 28.38
CA ALA A 63 -3.89 -17.63 27.35
C ALA A 63 -4.61 -17.36 26.03
N GLU A 64 -5.49 -18.26 25.58
CA GLU A 64 -6.28 -18.07 24.37
C GLU A 64 -7.11 -16.79 24.43
N ARG A 65 -7.79 -16.53 25.56
CA ARG A 65 -8.58 -15.29 25.69
C ARG A 65 -7.75 -14.02 25.74
N VAL A 66 -6.59 -14.07 26.37
CA VAL A 66 -5.66 -12.94 26.42
C VAL A 66 -5.12 -12.63 25.02
N PHE A 67 -4.76 -13.66 24.24
CA PHE A 67 -4.18 -13.50 22.90
C PHE A 67 -5.19 -13.35 21.77
N ALA A 68 -6.42 -13.85 21.89
CA ALA A 68 -7.48 -13.65 20.89
C ALA A 68 -7.79 -12.17 20.66
N SER A 69 -7.47 -11.32 21.64
CA SER A 69 -7.65 -9.87 21.58
C SER A 69 -6.41 -9.09 21.12
N GLN A 70 -5.31 -9.79 20.86
CA GLN A 70 -4.07 -9.21 20.38
C GLN A 70 -3.87 -9.66 18.92
N PRO A 71 -3.61 -8.75 17.97
CA PRO A 71 -3.11 -9.16 16.67
C PRO A 71 -1.74 -9.79 16.92
N ALA A 72 -1.69 -11.11 16.91
CA ALA A 72 -0.47 -11.86 17.16
C ALA A 72 0.47 -11.70 15.96
N PRO A 73 1.80 -11.74 16.16
CA PRO A 73 2.79 -11.84 15.08
C PRO A 73 2.73 -13.25 14.47
N GLY A 74 1.63 -13.54 13.76
CA GLY A 74 1.25 -14.86 13.26
C GLY A 74 -0.26 -15.13 13.26
N GLY A 75 -1.09 -14.24 13.81
CA GLY A 75 -2.55 -14.33 13.80
C GLY A 75 -3.15 -13.19 12.99
N ARG A 76 -3.94 -13.54 11.95
CA ARG A 76 -4.68 -12.67 11.02
C ARG A 76 -4.27 -11.19 11.11
N LEU A 77 -3.22 -10.85 10.36
CA LEU A 77 -2.85 -9.49 10.04
C LEU A 77 -4.11 -8.72 9.62
N THR A 78 -4.56 -7.81 10.46
CA THR A 78 -5.67 -6.94 10.11
C THR A 78 -5.21 -6.05 8.95
N ALA A 79 -6.11 -5.73 8.02
CA ALA A 79 -5.78 -4.87 6.88
C ALA A 79 -5.16 -3.52 7.31
N ALA A 80 -5.55 -3.02 8.48
CA ALA A 80 -4.99 -1.82 9.10
C ALA A 80 -3.54 -2.01 9.61
N ALA A 81 -3.16 -3.22 10.04
CA ALA A 81 -1.79 -3.52 10.43
C ALA A 81 -0.88 -3.63 9.20
N LEU A 82 -1.34 -4.30 8.13
CA LEU A 82 -0.63 -4.37 6.85
C LEU A 82 -0.45 -2.99 6.20
N ALA A 83 -1.43 -2.11 6.33
CA ALA A 83 -1.36 -0.76 5.76
C ALA A 83 -0.26 0.12 6.40
N ASN A 84 0.12 -0.14 7.65
CA ASN A 84 1.09 0.65 8.40
C ASN A 84 2.48 -0.02 8.51
N MET A 85 2.64 -1.23 7.96
CA MET A 85 3.93 -1.92 7.96
C MET A 85 4.89 -1.31 6.96
N LYS A 86 6.17 -1.26 7.33
CA LYS A 86 7.22 -0.91 6.38
C LYS A 86 7.41 -2.07 5.39
N PRO A 87 7.84 -1.78 4.13
CA PRO A 87 8.06 -2.83 3.14
C PRO A 87 9.01 -3.94 3.64
N ASP A 88 10.04 -3.57 4.39
CA ASP A 88 11.05 -4.50 4.90
C ASP A 88 10.55 -5.40 6.04
N GLU A 89 9.41 -5.06 6.65
CA GLU A 89 8.78 -5.84 7.74
C GLU A 89 7.80 -6.89 7.21
N LEU A 90 7.52 -6.88 5.90
CA LEU A 90 6.68 -7.86 5.24
C LEU A 90 7.47 -9.12 4.89
N PRO A 91 6.87 -10.33 4.97
CA PRO A 91 7.45 -11.53 4.40
C PRO A 91 7.85 -11.35 2.92
N LEU A 92 8.96 -11.96 2.48
CA LEU A 92 9.49 -11.79 1.12
C LEU A 92 8.44 -11.97 0.00
N LEU A 93 7.55 -12.96 0.17
CA LEU A 93 6.48 -13.24 -0.80
C LEU A 93 5.49 -12.07 -0.94
N THR A 94 5.12 -11.44 0.19
CA THR A 94 4.18 -10.31 0.20
C THR A 94 4.86 -8.98 -0.13
N GLN A 95 6.17 -8.87 0.03
CA GLN A 95 6.94 -7.71 -0.47
C GLN A 95 6.80 -7.55 -1.98
N ALA A 96 6.91 -8.65 -2.75
CA ALA A 96 6.75 -8.61 -4.20
C ALA A 96 5.37 -8.06 -4.60
N ILE A 97 4.32 -8.56 -3.96
CA ILE A 97 2.92 -8.13 -4.19
C ILE A 97 2.72 -6.67 -3.77
N PHE A 98 3.33 -6.24 -2.64
CA PHE A 98 3.27 -4.84 -2.20
C PHE A 98 3.89 -3.90 -3.23
N TRP A 99 5.08 -4.21 -3.73
CA TRP A 99 5.76 -3.40 -4.73
C TRP A 99 5.03 -3.40 -6.07
N ASP A 100 4.44 -4.52 -6.46
CA ASP A 100 3.59 -4.60 -7.65
C ASP A 100 2.34 -3.71 -7.51
N GLY A 101 1.66 -3.77 -6.38
CA GLY A 101 0.53 -2.88 -6.08
C GLY A 101 0.90 -1.39 -6.03
N GLN A 102 2.09 -1.06 -5.51
CA GLN A 102 2.59 0.32 -5.54
C GLN A 102 2.91 0.80 -6.95
N LYS A 103 3.52 -0.04 -7.80
CA LYS A 103 3.74 0.25 -9.22
C LYS A 103 2.42 0.50 -9.93
N LYS A 104 1.45 -0.40 -9.78
CA LYS A 104 0.09 -0.25 -10.33
C LYS A 104 -0.60 1.04 -9.88
N ARG A 105 -0.42 1.45 -8.61
CA ARG A 105 -0.94 2.75 -8.11
C ARG A 105 -0.25 3.96 -8.73
N VAL A 106 1.05 3.88 -9.00
CA VAL A 106 1.80 4.95 -9.68
C VAL A 106 1.41 5.00 -11.15
N GLU A 107 1.26 3.85 -11.80
CA GLU A 107 0.78 3.73 -13.18
C GLU A 107 -0.65 4.24 -13.32
N PHE A 108 -1.56 3.88 -12.41
CA PHE A 108 -2.90 4.43 -12.37
C PHE A 108 -2.90 5.96 -12.21
N ARG A 109 -2.09 6.50 -11.30
CA ARG A 109 -1.95 7.97 -11.14
C ARG A 109 -1.33 8.65 -12.35
N ARG A 110 -0.45 7.97 -13.10
CA ARG A 110 0.06 8.45 -14.38
C ARG A 110 -1.02 8.41 -15.47
N ALA A 111 -1.82 7.36 -15.50
CA ALA A 111 -2.90 7.15 -16.45
C ALA A 111 -3.95 8.26 -16.32
N VAL A 112 -4.36 8.58 -15.08
CA VAL A 112 -5.32 9.64 -14.74
C VAL A 112 -4.72 11.06 -14.90
N ASN A 113 -3.57 11.23 -15.56
CA ASN A 113 -2.89 12.51 -15.79
C ASN A 113 -2.52 13.32 -14.53
N ASP A 114 -2.49 12.69 -13.36
CA ASP A 114 -2.16 13.35 -12.11
C ASP A 114 -0.63 13.46 -11.90
N LEU A 115 0.16 12.67 -12.64
CA LEU A 115 1.62 12.66 -12.57
C LEU A 115 2.29 12.64 -13.95
N PHE A 116 2.94 13.76 -14.32
CA PHE A 116 3.87 13.82 -15.46
C PHE A 116 5.27 13.34 -15.06
N ARG A 117 5.99 12.66 -15.96
CA ARG A 117 7.44 12.46 -15.77
C ARG A 117 8.16 13.78 -16.01
N ALA A 118 9.11 14.11 -15.15
CA ALA A 118 9.90 15.34 -15.26
C ALA A 118 10.59 15.47 -16.63
N THR A 119 11.02 14.35 -17.21
CA THR A 119 11.65 14.29 -18.54
C THR A 119 10.72 14.73 -19.65
N ASP A 120 9.47 14.32 -19.59
CA ASP A 120 8.51 14.51 -20.68
C ASP A 120 8.03 15.96 -20.68
N PHE A 121 7.81 16.52 -19.47
CA PHE A 121 7.56 17.94 -19.27
C PHE A 121 8.75 18.81 -19.73
N GLN A 122 9.98 18.43 -19.40
CA GLN A 122 11.17 19.16 -19.81
C GLN A 122 11.33 19.19 -21.34
N ASN A 123 11.11 18.04 -22.01
CA ASN A 123 11.14 17.97 -23.47
C ASN A 123 10.05 18.85 -24.11
N ALA A 124 8.84 18.82 -23.56
CA ALA A 124 7.74 19.68 -24.01
C ALA A 124 8.08 21.17 -23.87
N LEU A 125 8.69 21.56 -22.74
CA LEU A 125 9.13 22.94 -22.50
C LEU A 125 10.26 23.36 -23.45
N ASP A 126 11.24 22.48 -23.67
CA ASP A 126 12.35 22.73 -24.59
C ASP A 126 11.85 22.95 -26.03
N GLU A 127 10.82 22.22 -26.48
CA GLU A 127 10.22 22.45 -27.80
C GLU A 127 9.56 23.82 -27.91
N VAL A 128 8.84 24.28 -26.88
CA VAL A 128 8.21 25.61 -26.86
C VAL A 128 9.28 26.71 -26.86
N VAL A 129 10.31 26.55 -26.04
CA VAL A 129 11.43 27.50 -25.93
C VAL A 129 12.20 27.60 -27.26
N LYS A 130 12.40 26.48 -27.97
CA LYS A 130 13.03 26.49 -29.30
C LYS A 130 12.25 27.33 -30.29
N VAL A 131 10.94 27.12 -30.40
CA VAL A 131 10.08 27.90 -31.31
C VAL A 131 10.08 29.39 -30.96
N PHE A 132 10.00 29.73 -29.67
CA PHE A 132 10.10 31.11 -29.23
C PHE A 132 11.46 31.74 -29.62
N ARG A 133 12.56 31.03 -29.34
CA ARG A 133 13.92 31.48 -29.66
C ARG A 133 14.10 31.69 -31.17
N ASP A 134 13.71 30.71 -31.97
CA ASP A 134 13.84 30.77 -33.44
C ASP A 134 12.99 31.91 -34.01
N GLY A 135 11.81 32.11 -33.45
CA GLY A 135 10.93 33.22 -33.81
C GLY A 135 11.48 34.60 -33.44
N VAL A 136 12.10 34.75 -32.26
CA VAL A 136 12.78 35.99 -31.86
C VAL A 136 14.00 36.28 -32.76
N LEU A 137 14.77 35.25 -33.12
CA LEU A 137 15.88 35.39 -34.06
C LEU A 137 15.38 35.81 -35.45
N ALA A 138 14.29 35.20 -35.92
CA ALA A 138 13.66 35.56 -37.19
C ALA A 138 13.05 36.98 -37.18
N LEU A 139 12.66 37.49 -36.02
CA LEU A 139 12.08 38.83 -35.89
C LEU A 139 13.04 39.93 -36.39
N ASN A 140 14.34 39.78 -36.13
CA ASN A 140 15.34 40.74 -36.59
C ASN A 140 15.38 40.86 -38.13
N ASP A 141 15.17 39.74 -38.82
CA ASP A 141 15.11 39.70 -40.29
C ASP A 141 13.74 40.12 -40.85
N GLN A 142 12.68 39.98 -40.06
CA GLN A 142 11.31 40.30 -40.47
C GLN A 142 10.95 41.78 -40.29
N ILE A 143 11.45 42.45 -39.24
CA ILE A 143 11.23 43.88 -39.00
C ILE A 143 11.56 44.77 -40.22
N PRO A 144 12.75 44.67 -40.86
CA PRO A 144 13.06 45.50 -42.02
C PRO A 144 12.19 45.15 -43.24
N LYS A 145 11.75 43.89 -43.37
CA LYS A 145 10.85 43.45 -44.46
C LYS A 145 9.44 43.99 -44.27
N THR A 146 8.91 43.97 -43.05
CA THR A 146 7.57 44.45 -42.73
C THR A 146 7.48 45.97 -42.75
N GLN A 147 8.53 46.67 -42.30
CA GLN A 147 8.65 48.13 -42.47
C GLN A 147 8.63 48.54 -43.95
N ARG A 148 9.34 47.81 -44.83
CA ARG A 148 9.31 48.06 -46.28
C ARG A 148 7.94 47.74 -46.91
N ALA A 149 7.21 46.79 -46.35
CA ALA A 149 5.88 46.39 -46.82
C ALA A 149 4.74 47.22 -46.23
N GLY A 150 5.01 48.17 -45.32
CA GLY A 150 3.98 48.98 -44.66
C GLY A 150 3.09 48.20 -43.69
N ILE A 151 3.52 47.00 -43.28
CA ILE A 151 2.75 46.13 -42.38
C ILE A 151 3.00 46.59 -40.93
N PRO A 152 1.96 46.70 -40.08
CA PRO A 152 2.16 47.05 -38.68
C PRO A 152 2.97 45.97 -37.96
N LEU A 153 3.96 46.40 -37.18
CA LEU A 153 4.85 45.52 -36.41
C LEU A 153 4.08 44.59 -35.46
N GLN A 154 2.94 45.05 -34.93
CA GLN A 154 2.05 44.25 -34.06
C GLN A 154 1.66 42.93 -34.71
N ARG A 155 1.37 42.92 -36.02
CA ARG A 155 0.97 41.71 -36.73
C ARG A 155 2.06 40.63 -36.74
N VAL A 156 3.33 41.05 -36.82
CA VAL A 156 4.46 40.12 -36.79
C VAL A 156 4.65 39.52 -35.40
N LEU A 157 4.41 40.31 -34.35
CA LEU A 157 4.43 39.82 -32.97
C LEU A 157 3.25 38.86 -32.73
N ASP A 158 2.06 39.19 -33.23
CA ASP A 158 0.87 38.33 -33.09
C ASP A 158 1.09 36.99 -33.80
N ASP A 159 1.69 36.99 -34.99
CA ASP A 159 2.03 35.76 -35.72
C ASP A 159 3.04 34.88 -34.94
N LEU A 160 4.03 35.51 -34.30
CA LEU A 160 4.98 34.80 -33.43
C LEU A 160 4.28 34.21 -32.19
N LEU A 161 3.40 34.99 -31.57
CA LEU A 161 2.68 34.59 -30.37
C LEU A 161 1.74 33.43 -30.67
N MET A 162 1.02 33.48 -31.80
CA MET A 162 0.20 32.35 -32.29
C MET A 162 1.05 31.11 -32.55
N ALA A 163 2.23 31.23 -33.16
CA ALA A 163 3.10 30.08 -33.40
C ALA A 163 3.58 29.41 -32.10
N VAL A 164 3.87 30.21 -31.07
CA VAL A 164 4.26 29.72 -29.74
C VAL A 164 3.08 29.07 -29.03
N GLU A 165 1.90 29.69 -29.05
CA GLU A 165 0.67 29.13 -28.48
C GLU A 165 0.26 27.82 -29.14
N ASP A 166 0.35 27.73 -30.47
CA ASP A 166 0.08 26.50 -31.21
C ASP A 166 1.03 25.38 -30.80
N LYS A 167 2.33 25.70 -30.63
CA LYS A 167 3.32 24.73 -30.23
C LYS A 167 3.13 24.29 -28.78
N ALA A 168 2.83 25.22 -27.87
CA ALA A 168 2.50 24.93 -26.48
C ALA A 168 1.25 24.06 -26.38
N THR A 169 0.21 24.36 -27.16
CA THR A 169 -1.03 23.58 -27.20
C THR A 169 -0.77 22.16 -27.73
N LYS A 170 0.06 22.01 -28.77
CA LYS A 170 0.47 20.69 -29.29
C LYS A 170 1.31 19.91 -28.28
N ALA A 171 2.23 20.57 -27.57
CA ALA A 171 3.05 19.95 -26.55
C ALA A 171 2.21 19.44 -25.36
N VAL A 172 1.26 20.26 -24.89
CA VAL A 172 0.30 19.86 -23.84
C VAL A 172 -0.60 18.72 -24.31
N ARG A 173 -1.09 18.75 -25.56
CA ARG A 173 -1.86 17.64 -26.13
C ARG A 173 -1.04 16.38 -26.31
N ALA A 174 0.25 16.47 -26.64
CA ALA A 174 1.13 15.31 -26.75
C ALA A 174 1.34 14.66 -25.37
N LEU A 175 1.54 15.46 -24.34
CA LEU A 175 1.61 14.98 -22.95
C LEU A 175 0.31 14.28 -22.53
N ASN A 176 -0.85 14.87 -22.84
CA ASN A 176 -2.16 14.29 -22.51
C ASN A 176 -2.56 13.12 -23.44
N GLY A 177 -2.05 13.06 -24.66
CA GLY A 177 -2.36 11.99 -25.62
C GLY A 177 -1.59 10.71 -25.31
N GLN A 178 -0.34 10.83 -24.87
CA GLN A 178 0.46 9.69 -24.39
C GLN A 178 -0.17 9.01 -23.16
N SER A 179 -0.93 9.73 -22.35
CA SER A 179 -1.63 9.15 -21.19
C SER A 179 -2.86 8.33 -21.60
N VAL A 180 -3.63 8.77 -22.61
CA VAL A 180 -4.87 8.10 -23.05
C VAL A 180 -4.56 6.76 -23.72
N TRP A 181 -3.51 6.69 -24.55
CA TRP A 181 -3.09 5.40 -25.15
C TRP A 181 -2.52 4.44 -24.10
N ALA A 182 -1.90 4.95 -23.03
CA ALA A 182 -1.47 4.14 -21.90
C ALA A 182 -2.65 3.61 -21.07
N GLU A 183 -3.75 4.38 -20.93
CA GLU A 183 -5.00 3.90 -20.31
C GLU A 183 -5.62 2.74 -21.10
N TYR A 184 -5.69 2.84 -22.42
CA TYR A 184 -6.21 1.76 -23.27
C TYR A 184 -5.35 0.50 -23.20
N ALA A 185 -4.03 0.63 -23.28
CA ALA A 185 -3.11 -0.52 -23.18
C ALA A 185 -3.19 -1.22 -21.81
N LEU A 186 -3.37 -0.46 -20.72
CA LEU A 186 -3.52 -1.01 -19.38
C LEU A 186 -4.89 -1.69 -19.18
N MET A 187 -5.96 -1.16 -19.77
CA MET A 187 -7.27 -1.83 -19.78
C MET A 187 -7.25 -3.13 -20.58
N GLU A 188 -6.52 -3.17 -21.69
CA GLU A 188 -6.35 -4.36 -22.52
C GLU A 188 -5.55 -5.44 -21.77
N GLU A 189 -4.45 -5.07 -21.11
CA GLU A 189 -3.65 -5.98 -20.28
C GLU A 189 -4.44 -6.51 -19.07
N GLN A 190 -5.29 -5.68 -18.44
CA GLN A 190 -6.17 -6.12 -17.35
C GLN A 190 -7.27 -7.09 -17.84
N ALA A 191 -7.84 -6.83 -19.02
CA ALA A 191 -8.84 -7.72 -19.62
C ALA A 191 -8.24 -9.08 -20.00
N GLU A 192 -6.99 -9.10 -20.51
CA GLU A 192 -6.27 -10.34 -20.80
C GLU A 192 -5.93 -11.12 -19.51
N ALA A 193 -5.45 -10.45 -18.48
CA ALA A 193 -5.15 -11.09 -17.20
C ALA A 193 -6.40 -11.67 -16.52
N GLU A 194 -7.56 -11.00 -16.60
CA GLU A 194 -8.83 -11.52 -16.10
C GLU A 194 -9.34 -12.72 -16.93
N ALA A 195 -9.13 -12.69 -18.25
CA ALA A 195 -9.47 -13.81 -19.12
C ALA A 195 -8.63 -15.06 -18.83
N ASP A 196 -7.33 -14.89 -18.57
CA ASP A 196 -6.43 -16.00 -18.23
C ASP A 196 -6.80 -16.65 -16.89
N VAL A 197 -7.11 -15.85 -15.86
CA VAL A 197 -7.58 -16.36 -14.56
C VAL A 197 -8.88 -17.14 -14.70
N HIS A 198 -9.81 -16.67 -15.55
CA HIS A 198 -11.06 -17.39 -15.81
C HIS A 198 -10.84 -18.70 -16.59
N ASN A 199 -9.89 -18.73 -17.52
CA ASN A 199 -9.55 -19.94 -18.27
C ASN A 199 -8.84 -21.00 -17.40
N GLU A 200 -7.96 -20.55 -16.50
CA GLU A 200 -7.24 -21.44 -15.58
C GLU A 200 -8.18 -22.06 -14.53
N ALA A 201 -9.16 -21.29 -14.04
CA ALA A 201 -10.23 -21.80 -13.18
C ALA A 201 -11.12 -22.84 -13.89
N ALA A 202 -11.45 -22.60 -15.17
CA ALA A 202 -12.25 -23.54 -15.97
C ALA A 202 -11.52 -24.86 -16.27
N GLN A 203 -10.19 -24.82 -16.45
CA GLN A 203 -9.38 -26.03 -16.64
C GLN A 203 -9.18 -26.84 -15.35
N ALA A 204 -9.17 -26.18 -14.19
CA ALA A 204 -9.05 -26.85 -12.89
C ALA A 204 -10.32 -27.65 -12.53
N ASP A 205 -11.52 -27.11 -12.83
CA ASP A 205 -12.78 -27.81 -12.59
C ASP A 205 -12.93 -29.06 -13.47
N HIS A 206 -12.43 -29.03 -14.72
CA HIS A 206 -12.54 -30.19 -15.60
C HIS A 206 -11.62 -31.35 -15.22
N LYS A 207 -10.57 -31.10 -14.44
CA LYS A 207 -9.60 -32.12 -14.01
C LYS A 207 -9.98 -32.81 -12.69
N GLY A 208 -10.99 -32.30 -11.98
CA GLY A 208 -11.48 -32.85 -10.71
C GLY A 208 -12.52 -33.97 -10.83
N GLU A 209 -13.02 -34.26 -12.04
CA GLU A 209 -14.14 -35.20 -12.24
C GLU A 209 -13.71 -36.63 -12.64
N ASP A 210 -12.45 -36.84 -13.01
CA ASP A 210 -11.93 -38.15 -13.46
C ASP A 210 -11.35 -39.05 -12.34
N ASP A 211 -11.27 -38.56 -11.10
CA ASP A 211 -10.56 -39.25 -9.98
C ASP A 211 -11.52 -39.78 -8.89
N ARG A 212 -12.74 -40.20 -9.26
CA ARG A 212 -13.63 -40.94 -8.35
C ARG A 212 -13.44 -42.46 -8.53
N PRO A 213 -12.79 -43.16 -7.57
CA PRO A 213 -12.69 -44.61 -7.63
C PRO A 213 -14.06 -45.26 -7.38
N GLU A 214 -14.44 -46.19 -8.26
CA GLU A 214 -15.59 -47.09 -8.13
C GLU A 214 -15.49 -48.06 -6.94
#